data_AF-W4QM54-F1
#
_entry.id   AF-W4QM54-F1
#
_cell.length_a   1.000
_cell.length_b   1.000
_cell.length_c   1.000
_cell.angle_alpha   90.00
_cell.angle_beta   90.00
_cell.angle_gamma   90.00
#
_symmetry.space_group_name_H-M   'P 1'
#
loop_
_entity.id
_entity.type
_entity.pdbx_description
1 polymer ?
#
loop_
_entity_poly.entity_id
_entity_poly.type
_entity_poly.pdbx_seq_one_letter_code
_entity_poly.pdbx_strand_id
1 'polypeptide(L)'
;MMGVFDGYRITSGFGWRIHPIRGGREWHTGIDLVKAHQAPIEAFTEGQVLFAGMGQSGSGFGGYGNVVLIRDKNNRGQVYAHLDRVSVRVGQTVHRGQVIGMQGATGAVTGSHLHYEVRKRAESSPPYGWRANRVNNCLDPTEYLQRYYQTTQNTSRLLSRKHQRTGPAVRKIQNQLLAVGESLPRFGADGTFGVETERAVRSFQTKRGIKVDGIVGPETRAELAQVLPIYRRLIQLQRPYMRGQDIRAVQRVVGTTDDSIYGPMSTNAVRRYQEQNQLTIDGIVGPQTWGHMF
;
A
#
# COMPACT_ATOMS: atom_id res chain seq x y z
N MET A 1 2.56 11.27 -17.25
CA MET A 1 1.81 10.82 -16.05
C MET A 1 0.44 11.49 -16.18
N MET A 2 -0.65 10.74 -16.37
CA MET A 2 -2.00 11.34 -16.43
C MET A 2 -2.31 11.99 -15.08
N GLY A 3 -2.82 13.22 -15.09
CA GLY A 3 -3.24 13.93 -13.89
C GLY A 3 -4.42 13.23 -13.21
N VAL A 4 -4.57 13.38 -11.89
CA VAL A 4 -5.66 12.74 -11.13
C VAL A 4 -7.06 13.23 -11.53
N PHE A 5 -7.13 14.40 -12.20
CA PHE A 5 -8.34 15.01 -12.75
C PHE A 5 -8.28 15.10 -14.27
N ASP A 6 -7.71 14.10 -14.94
CA ASP A 6 -7.68 14.06 -16.41
C ASP A 6 -9.09 14.24 -17.00
N GLY A 7 -9.20 15.08 -18.02
CA GLY A 7 -10.49 15.50 -18.59
C GLY A 7 -11.24 16.61 -17.85
N TYR A 8 -10.67 17.19 -16.78
CA TYR A 8 -11.20 18.38 -16.11
C TYR A 8 -10.21 19.55 -16.22
N ARG A 9 -10.75 20.77 -16.32
CA ARG A 9 -9.99 22.00 -16.07
C ARG A 9 -10.16 22.40 -14.60
N ILE A 10 -9.06 22.58 -13.89
CA ILE A 10 -9.08 23.11 -12.51
C ILE A 10 -9.32 24.62 -12.58
N THR A 11 -10.36 25.12 -11.92
CA THR A 11 -10.67 26.56 -11.85
C THR A 11 -10.34 27.18 -10.49
N SER A 12 -10.32 26.38 -9.43
CA SER A 12 -9.83 26.82 -8.12
C SER A 12 -9.23 25.65 -7.33
N GLY A 13 -8.02 25.84 -6.78
CA GLY A 13 -7.33 24.87 -5.94
C GLY A 13 -7.82 24.83 -4.50
N PHE A 14 -7.33 23.83 -3.74
CA PHE A 14 -7.57 23.64 -2.31
C PHE A 14 -6.74 24.60 -1.44
N GLY A 15 -7.27 25.01 -0.28
CA GLY A 15 -6.55 25.80 0.72
C GLY A 15 -6.84 27.31 0.69
N TRP A 16 -5.93 28.11 1.23
CA TRP A 16 -6.09 29.56 1.33
C TRP A 16 -6.07 30.23 -0.05
N ARG A 17 -7.12 30.97 -0.38
CA ARG A 17 -7.23 31.82 -1.58
C ARG A 17 -7.63 33.24 -1.21
N ILE A 18 -7.33 34.20 -2.08
CA ILE A 18 -7.84 35.58 -1.97
C ILE A 18 -9.22 35.60 -2.62
N HIS A 19 -10.23 36.05 -1.87
CA HIS A 19 -11.61 36.14 -2.36
C HIS A 19 -11.67 37.11 -3.56
N PRO A 20 -12.13 36.65 -4.73
CA PRO A 20 -11.92 37.36 -6.01
C PRO A 20 -12.63 38.73 -6.10
N ILE A 21 -13.56 39.02 -5.18
CA ILE A 21 -14.35 40.27 -5.18
C ILE A 21 -14.12 41.12 -3.92
N ARG A 22 -13.64 40.55 -2.81
CA ARG A 22 -13.62 41.23 -1.48
C ARG A 22 -12.24 41.31 -0.85
N GLY A 23 -11.20 40.77 -1.48
CA GLY A 23 -9.82 40.84 -1.00
C GLY A 23 -9.51 40.06 0.29
N GLY A 24 -10.51 39.42 0.93
CA GLY A 24 -10.32 38.61 2.14
C GLY A 24 -9.76 37.21 1.85
N ARG A 25 -9.00 36.63 2.78
CA ARG A 25 -8.54 35.23 2.67
C ARG A 25 -9.72 34.29 2.94
N GLU A 26 -10.08 33.47 1.96
CA GLU A 26 -11.06 32.39 2.08
C GLU A 26 -10.34 31.05 2.10
N TRP A 27 -10.77 30.13 2.97
CA TRP A 27 -10.28 28.75 2.94
C TRP A 27 -11.20 27.88 2.08
N HIS A 28 -10.68 27.39 0.98
CA HIS A 28 -11.40 26.49 0.09
C HIS A 28 -11.22 25.03 0.54
N THR A 29 -12.31 24.38 0.95
CA THR A 29 -12.33 23.02 1.54
C THR A 29 -12.20 21.90 0.51
N GLY A 30 -12.25 22.23 -0.78
CA GLY A 30 -12.18 21.30 -1.88
C GLY A 30 -11.39 21.85 -3.06
N ILE A 31 -11.66 21.30 -4.24
CA ILE A 31 -11.14 21.76 -5.53
C ILE A 31 -12.32 21.93 -6.48
N ASP A 32 -12.28 23.01 -7.27
CA ASP A 32 -13.32 23.31 -8.26
C ASP A 32 -12.84 22.86 -9.64
N LEU A 33 -13.62 22.00 -10.28
CA LEU A 33 -13.29 21.29 -11.51
C LEU A 33 -14.38 21.55 -12.55
N VAL A 34 -13.98 21.76 -13.80
CA VAL A 34 -14.91 22.09 -14.90
C VAL A 34 -14.73 21.15 -16.08
N LYS A 35 -15.84 20.55 -16.49
CA LYS A 35 -16.18 20.01 -17.81
C LYS A 35 -17.29 20.88 -18.43
N ALA A 36 -17.90 20.42 -19.53
CA ALA A 36 -19.14 21.01 -20.02
C ALA A 36 -20.29 20.83 -19.01
N HIS A 37 -21.26 21.74 -19.02
CA HIS A 37 -22.49 21.59 -18.24
C HIS A 37 -23.19 20.26 -18.61
N GLN A 38 -23.75 19.57 -17.62
CA GLN A 38 -24.36 18.24 -17.73
C GLN A 38 -23.41 17.12 -18.21
N ALA A 39 -22.10 17.38 -18.32
CA ALA A 39 -21.14 16.31 -18.57
C ALA A 39 -21.16 15.29 -17.41
N PRO A 40 -20.93 14.00 -17.71
CA PRO A 40 -20.83 12.96 -16.68
C PRO A 40 -19.74 13.28 -15.65
N ILE A 41 -20.11 13.11 -14.37
CA ILE A 41 -19.19 13.14 -13.23
C ILE A 41 -18.98 11.70 -12.77
N GLU A 42 -17.73 11.26 -12.83
CA GLU A 42 -17.31 9.94 -12.42
C GLU A 42 -16.79 9.93 -10.97
N ALA A 43 -16.98 8.81 -10.27
CA ALA A 43 -16.38 8.58 -8.98
C ALA A 43 -14.85 8.52 -9.08
N PHE A 44 -14.14 9.40 -8.35
CA PHE A 44 -12.69 9.38 -8.25
C PHE A 44 -12.15 8.20 -7.44
N THR A 45 -12.94 7.64 -6.52
CA THR A 45 -12.57 6.45 -5.75
C THR A 45 -13.68 5.41 -5.78
N GLU A 46 -13.33 4.16 -5.52
CA GLU A 46 -14.32 3.14 -5.14
C GLU A 46 -14.79 3.35 -3.69
N GLY A 47 -16.01 2.93 -3.38
CA GLY A 47 -16.56 3.04 -2.03
C GLY A 47 -18.08 2.87 -1.96
N GLN A 48 -18.63 3.13 -0.78
CA GLN A 48 -20.07 3.06 -0.52
C GLN A 48 -20.67 4.47 -0.44
N VAL A 49 -21.79 4.69 -1.15
CA VAL A 49 -22.54 5.94 -1.11
C VAL A 49 -23.23 6.09 0.25
N LEU A 50 -22.91 7.15 0.99
CA LEU A 50 -23.53 7.49 2.28
C LEU A 50 -24.62 8.57 2.15
N PHE A 51 -24.55 9.40 1.11
CA PHE A 51 -25.54 10.43 0.83
C PHE A 51 -25.67 10.64 -0.68
N ALA A 52 -26.89 10.87 -1.17
CA ALA A 52 -27.20 11.08 -2.56
C ALA A 52 -28.50 11.90 -2.67
N GLY A 53 -28.39 13.20 -2.95
CA GLY A 53 -29.56 14.10 -3.05
C GLY A 53 -29.25 15.55 -2.72
N MET A 54 -30.29 16.36 -2.51
CA MET A 54 -30.15 17.78 -2.19
C MET A 54 -29.59 18.00 -0.79
N GLY A 55 -28.51 18.77 -0.69
CA GLY A 55 -27.86 19.15 0.56
C GLY A 55 -28.71 20.13 1.37
N GLN A 56 -29.12 19.71 2.57
CA GLN A 56 -29.93 20.52 3.49
C GLN A 56 -29.04 21.26 4.51
N SER A 57 -29.49 22.42 4.98
CA SER A 57 -28.86 23.10 6.12
C SER A 57 -28.80 22.20 7.35
N GLY A 58 -27.69 22.22 8.09
CA GLY A 58 -27.46 21.34 9.24
C GLY A 58 -26.95 19.93 8.90
N SER A 59 -27.09 19.47 7.66
CA SER A 59 -26.55 18.16 7.23
C SER A 59 -25.03 18.12 7.07
N GLY A 60 -24.37 19.27 7.06
CA GLY A 60 -22.98 19.40 6.60
C GLY A 60 -22.85 19.62 5.09
N PHE A 61 -23.98 19.76 4.37
CA PHE A 61 -24.03 20.08 2.93
C PHE A 61 -24.88 21.32 2.62
N GLY A 62 -25.14 22.18 3.61
CA GLY A 62 -25.90 23.41 3.40
C GLY A 62 -25.23 24.29 2.33
N GLY A 63 -25.97 24.62 1.27
CA GLY A 63 -25.46 25.41 0.13
C GLY A 63 -24.74 24.61 -0.96
N TYR A 64 -24.52 23.31 -0.78
CA TYR A 64 -23.77 22.47 -1.73
C TYR A 64 -24.62 22.00 -2.93
N GLY A 65 -25.93 22.26 -2.93
CA GLY A 65 -26.83 21.79 -3.99
C GLY A 65 -27.02 20.28 -3.95
N ASN A 66 -27.13 19.64 -5.11
CA ASN A 66 -27.15 18.18 -5.17
C ASN A 66 -25.76 17.61 -4.89
N VAL A 67 -25.71 16.64 -3.97
CA VAL A 67 -24.48 16.05 -3.45
C VAL A 67 -24.51 14.54 -3.54
N VAL A 68 -23.35 13.97 -3.87
CA VAL A 68 -23.01 12.57 -3.59
C VAL A 68 -21.87 12.54 -2.57
N LEU A 69 -22.02 11.77 -1.49
CA LEU A 69 -20.94 11.43 -0.56
C LEU A 69 -20.64 9.94 -0.68
N ILE A 70 -19.38 9.61 -0.96
CA ILE A 70 -18.87 8.24 -0.96
C ILE A 70 -17.87 8.07 0.19
N ARG A 71 -18.02 7.01 0.99
CA ARG A 71 -17.00 6.54 1.92
C ARG A 71 -16.07 5.58 1.20
N ASP A 72 -14.80 5.93 1.12
CA ASP A 72 -13.79 5.06 0.54
C ASP A 72 -13.19 4.06 1.54
N LYS A 73 -12.29 3.21 1.06
CA LYS A 73 -11.59 2.18 1.85
C LYS A 73 -10.74 2.72 3.02
N ASN A 74 -10.35 4.00 2.98
CA ASN A 74 -9.56 4.63 4.04
C ASN A 74 -10.45 5.42 5.01
N ASN A 75 -11.78 5.21 4.95
CA ASN A 75 -12.78 5.93 5.72
C ASN A 75 -12.74 7.46 5.50
N ARG A 76 -12.37 7.91 4.30
CA ARG A 76 -12.46 9.32 3.89
C ARG A 76 -13.77 9.57 3.15
N GLY A 77 -14.33 10.76 3.34
CA GLY A 77 -15.56 11.17 2.69
C GLY A 77 -15.25 11.89 1.39
N GLN A 78 -15.61 11.29 0.26
CA GLN A 78 -15.46 11.86 -1.07
C GLN A 78 -16.76 12.59 -1.43
N VAL A 79 -16.74 13.92 -1.42
CA VAL A 79 -17.93 14.76 -1.62
C VAL A 79 -17.92 15.34 -3.02
N TYR A 80 -19.00 15.16 -3.76
CA TYR A 80 -19.23 15.70 -5.09
C TYR A 80 -20.44 16.61 -5.02
N ALA A 81 -20.26 17.91 -5.21
CA ALA A 81 -21.29 18.91 -5.01
C ALA A 81 -21.61 19.70 -6.28
N HIS A 82 -22.68 20.51 -6.19
CA HIS A 82 -23.23 21.33 -7.27
C HIS A 82 -23.71 20.53 -8.48
N LEU A 83 -24.02 19.24 -8.30
CA LEU A 83 -24.44 18.37 -9.39
C LEU A 83 -25.78 18.85 -9.99
N ASP A 84 -25.96 18.68 -11.29
CA ASP A 84 -27.25 18.91 -11.94
C ASP A 84 -28.22 17.79 -11.55
N ARG A 85 -27.71 16.55 -11.62
CA ARG A 85 -28.44 15.33 -11.31
C ARG A 85 -27.55 14.33 -10.59
N VAL A 86 -28.17 13.56 -9.69
CA VAL A 86 -27.56 12.41 -9.01
C VAL A 86 -27.98 11.11 -9.73
N SER A 87 -27.03 10.21 -9.95
CA SER A 87 -27.24 8.94 -10.68
C SER A 87 -27.03 7.69 -9.83
N VAL A 88 -26.87 7.86 -8.51
CA VAL A 88 -26.65 6.79 -7.54
C VAL A 88 -27.57 6.94 -6.33
N ARG A 89 -27.68 5.90 -5.51
CA ARG A 89 -28.51 5.88 -4.29
C ARG A 89 -27.68 5.53 -3.05
N VAL A 90 -28.17 5.96 -1.88
CA VAL A 90 -27.57 5.61 -0.59
C VAL A 90 -27.44 4.08 -0.44
N GLY A 91 -26.31 3.62 0.07
CA GLY A 91 -25.97 2.21 0.25
C GLY A 91 -25.31 1.57 -0.98
N GLN A 92 -25.40 2.17 -2.16
CA GLN A 92 -24.78 1.66 -3.38
C GLN A 92 -23.25 1.63 -3.27
N THR A 93 -22.63 0.50 -3.63
CA THR A 93 -21.19 0.43 -3.88
C THR A 93 -20.90 0.94 -5.30
N VAL A 94 -19.91 1.81 -5.44
CA VAL A 94 -19.47 2.35 -6.73
C VAL A 94 -17.99 2.04 -6.96
N HIS A 95 -17.63 1.89 -8.23
CA HIS A 95 -16.24 1.72 -8.66
C HIS A 95 -15.67 3.05 -9.18
N ARG A 96 -14.34 3.19 -9.12
CA ARG A 96 -13.66 4.34 -9.74
C ARG A 96 -14.02 4.41 -11.23
N GLY A 97 -14.36 5.60 -11.72
CA GLY A 97 -14.76 5.84 -13.12
C GLY A 97 -16.25 5.58 -13.39
N GLN A 98 -16.99 5.03 -12.41
CA GLN A 98 -18.44 4.89 -12.53
C GLN A 98 -19.09 6.27 -12.47
N VAL A 99 -20.01 6.56 -13.40
CA VAL A 99 -20.80 7.80 -13.39
C VAL A 99 -21.69 7.84 -12.15
N ILE A 100 -21.62 8.93 -11.40
CA ILE A 100 -22.38 9.14 -10.16
C ILE A 100 -23.34 10.34 -10.23
N GLY A 101 -23.21 11.17 -11.25
CA GLY A 101 -24.07 12.32 -11.50
C GLY A 101 -23.64 13.10 -12.72
N MET A 102 -24.24 14.27 -12.89
CA MET A 102 -23.95 15.20 -14.00
C MET A 102 -23.48 16.54 -13.45
N GLN A 103 -22.53 17.19 -14.11
CA GLN A 103 -22.04 18.50 -13.70
C GLN A 103 -23.17 19.52 -13.76
N GLY A 104 -23.34 20.31 -12.70
CA GLY A 104 -24.41 21.31 -12.64
C GLY A 104 -23.95 22.61 -12.06
N ALA A 105 -24.94 23.39 -11.61
CA ALA A 105 -24.77 24.65 -10.92
C ALA A 105 -25.79 24.77 -9.76
N THR A 106 -26.14 23.64 -9.12
CA THR A 106 -27.12 23.65 -8.01
C THR A 106 -26.47 24.15 -6.72
N GLY A 107 -27.26 24.77 -5.84
CA GLY A 107 -26.76 25.36 -4.60
C GLY A 107 -26.19 26.76 -4.80
N ALA A 108 -25.30 27.18 -3.91
CA ALA A 108 -24.77 28.55 -3.86
C ALA A 108 -23.50 28.69 -4.71
N VAL A 109 -23.66 28.77 -6.03
CA VAL A 109 -22.55 28.89 -6.99
C VAL A 109 -22.78 29.97 -8.04
N THR A 110 -21.69 30.46 -8.63
CA THR A 110 -21.71 31.50 -9.68
C THR A 110 -21.73 30.93 -11.10
N GLY A 111 -21.46 29.63 -11.27
CA GLY A 111 -21.41 28.99 -12.58
C GLY A 111 -21.24 27.48 -12.47
N SER A 112 -21.44 26.77 -13.58
CA SER A 112 -21.41 25.31 -13.58
C SER A 112 -20.00 24.76 -13.37
N HIS A 113 -19.82 23.98 -12.31
CA HIS A 113 -18.59 23.28 -11.95
C HIS A 113 -18.90 22.15 -10.97
N LEU A 114 -17.96 21.22 -10.82
CA LEU A 114 -17.92 20.26 -9.73
C LEU A 114 -17.08 20.86 -8.59
N HIS A 115 -17.66 20.94 -7.39
CA HIS A 115 -16.89 21.13 -6.17
C HIS A 115 -16.60 19.76 -5.54
N TYR A 116 -15.33 19.41 -5.39
CA TYR A 116 -14.88 18.12 -4.88
C TYR A 116 -14.10 18.26 -3.57
N GLU A 117 -14.56 17.60 -2.51
CA GLU A 117 -13.87 17.58 -1.21
C GLU A 117 -13.43 16.16 -0.82
N VAL A 118 -12.33 16.09 -0.06
CA VAL A 118 -11.95 14.89 0.69
C VAL A 118 -12.03 15.18 2.19
N ARG A 119 -13.10 14.73 2.83
CA ARG A 119 -13.27 14.85 4.29
C ARG A 119 -12.38 13.86 5.01
N LYS A 120 -11.78 14.28 6.12
CA LYS A 120 -10.93 13.42 6.96
C LYS A 120 -11.70 12.22 7.54
N ARG A 121 -13.01 12.27 7.68
CA ARG A 121 -13.80 11.13 8.13
C ARG A 121 -15.11 11.09 7.38
N ALA A 122 -15.54 9.89 6.99
CA ALA A 122 -16.91 9.65 6.57
C ALA A 122 -17.73 9.15 7.76
N GLU A 123 -18.84 9.83 8.05
CA GLU A 123 -19.81 9.42 9.07
C GLU A 123 -21.13 9.10 8.37
N SER A 124 -21.85 8.07 8.82
CA SER A 124 -23.11 7.63 8.19
C SER A 124 -24.32 8.50 8.53
N SER A 125 -24.15 9.46 9.44
CA SER A 125 -25.20 10.36 9.90
C SER A 125 -24.72 11.82 9.80
N PRO A 126 -25.66 12.79 9.67
CA PRO A 126 -25.34 14.21 9.78
C PRO A 126 -24.45 14.50 11.01
N PRO A 127 -23.41 15.33 10.87
CA PRO A 127 -23.14 16.20 9.72
C PRO A 127 -22.24 15.55 8.64
N TYR A 128 -22.28 14.22 8.51
CA TYR A 128 -21.54 13.43 7.52
C TYR A 128 -20.03 13.71 7.52
N GLY A 129 -19.45 13.75 8.73
CA GLY A 129 -18.03 14.04 8.91
C GLY A 129 -17.65 15.51 8.74
N TRP A 130 -18.60 16.43 8.55
CA TRP A 130 -18.33 17.86 8.60
C TRP A 130 -18.01 18.32 10.03
N ARG A 131 -17.07 19.26 10.16
CA ARG A 131 -16.70 19.93 11.40
C ARG A 131 -16.55 21.43 11.14
N ALA A 132 -16.91 22.26 12.12
CA ALA A 132 -16.92 23.73 11.95
C ALA A 132 -15.55 24.33 11.57
N ASN A 133 -14.45 23.71 12.02
CA ASN A 133 -13.10 24.12 11.62
C ASN A 133 -12.78 23.62 10.20
N ARG A 134 -13.10 24.44 9.20
CA ARG A 134 -12.90 24.15 7.77
C ARG A 134 -11.46 23.77 7.40
N VAL A 135 -10.47 24.43 8.00
CA VAL A 135 -9.03 24.20 7.74
C VAL A 135 -8.64 22.78 8.10
N ASN A 136 -9.16 22.28 9.22
CA ASN A 136 -8.80 20.98 9.74
C ASN A 136 -9.75 19.85 9.31
N ASN A 137 -10.81 20.15 8.57
CA ASN A 137 -11.86 19.17 8.25
C ASN A 137 -11.56 18.34 7.00
N CYS A 138 -10.84 18.92 6.04
CA CYS A 138 -10.60 18.32 4.72
C CYS A 138 -9.11 18.04 4.49
N LEU A 139 -8.84 17.15 3.55
CA LEU A 139 -7.53 16.86 2.99
C LEU A 139 -7.43 17.49 1.60
N ASP A 140 -6.21 17.78 1.14
CA ASP A 140 -5.99 18.18 -0.25
C ASP A 140 -6.46 17.06 -1.20
N PRO A 141 -7.47 17.32 -2.06
CA PRO A 141 -8.00 16.29 -2.95
C PRO A 141 -7.00 15.75 -3.96
N THR A 142 -6.09 16.61 -4.44
CA THR A 142 -5.07 16.24 -5.42
C THR A 142 -4.06 15.30 -4.77
N GLU A 143 -3.50 15.70 -3.63
CA GLU A 143 -2.52 14.89 -2.88
C GLU A 143 -3.14 13.57 -2.43
N TYR A 144 -4.38 13.60 -1.94
CA TYR A 144 -5.09 12.41 -1.52
C TYR A 144 -5.30 11.44 -2.68
N LEU A 145 -5.82 11.90 -3.82
CA LEU A 145 -6.05 11.03 -4.97
C LEU A 145 -4.75 10.51 -5.58
N GLN A 146 -3.67 11.30 -5.59
CA GLN A 146 -2.35 10.83 -6.02
C GLN A 146 -1.89 9.66 -5.16
N ARG A 147 -2.00 9.76 -3.83
CA ARG A 147 -1.65 8.67 -2.90
C ARG A 147 -2.62 7.50 -3.00
N TYR A 148 -3.92 7.77 -3.14
CA TYR A 148 -4.97 6.76 -3.28
C TYR A 148 -4.77 5.94 -4.56
N TYR A 149 -4.39 6.58 -5.67
CA TYR A 149 -4.08 5.90 -6.92
C TYR A 149 -2.72 5.24 -6.88
N GLN A 150 -1.71 5.78 -6.22
CA GLN A 150 -0.44 5.07 -6.04
C GLN A 150 -0.61 3.81 -5.20
N THR A 151 -1.36 3.87 -4.10
CA THR A 151 -1.69 2.69 -3.29
C THR A 151 -2.52 1.68 -4.07
N THR A 152 -3.57 2.12 -4.77
CA THR A 152 -4.42 1.24 -5.60
C THR A 152 -3.68 0.69 -6.82
N GLN A 153 -2.80 1.47 -7.45
CA GLN A 153 -1.87 1.03 -8.50
C GLN A 153 -0.77 0.14 -7.95
N ASN A 154 -0.39 0.22 -6.67
CA ASN A 154 0.49 -0.76 -6.03
C ASN A 154 -0.28 -2.05 -5.71
N THR A 155 -1.56 -1.98 -5.33
CA THR A 155 -2.48 -3.13 -5.19
C THR A 155 -2.81 -3.79 -6.54
N SER A 156 -2.89 -3.03 -7.64
CA SER A 156 -3.17 -3.54 -8.99
C SER A 156 -1.91 -3.77 -9.85
N ARG A 157 -0.75 -3.19 -9.51
CA ARG A 157 0.58 -3.61 -10.02
C ARG A 157 1.03 -4.91 -9.40
N LEU A 158 0.60 -5.23 -8.18
CA LEU A 158 0.66 -6.59 -7.62
C LEU A 158 -0.14 -7.58 -8.47
N LEU A 159 -1.10 -7.11 -9.29
CA LEU A 159 -1.93 -7.95 -10.17
C LEU A 159 -1.59 -7.89 -11.68
N SER A 160 -0.89 -6.87 -12.22
CA SER A 160 -0.82 -6.68 -13.70
C SER A 160 0.53 -6.42 -14.40
N ARG A 161 1.70 -6.29 -13.76
CA ARG A 161 2.95 -6.02 -14.52
C ARG A 161 3.74 -7.26 -14.95
N LYS A 162 3.38 -7.80 -16.11
CA LYS A 162 4.08 -8.91 -16.83
C LYS A 162 5.60 -8.70 -17.03
N HIS A 163 6.09 -7.45 -17.07
CA HIS A 163 7.51 -7.10 -17.28
C HIS A 163 8.32 -6.74 -16.01
N GLN A 164 7.69 -6.67 -14.83
CA GLN A 164 8.39 -6.50 -13.53
C GLN A 164 8.16 -7.69 -12.59
N ARG A 165 7.19 -8.55 -12.91
CA ARG A 165 7.10 -9.90 -12.38
C ARG A 165 8.07 -10.84 -13.05
N THR A 166 8.79 -10.46 -14.09
CA THR A 166 9.75 -11.36 -14.74
C THR A 166 11.08 -10.66 -14.96
N GLY A 167 12.20 -11.37 -14.80
CA GLY A 167 13.53 -10.90 -15.18
C GLY A 167 14.63 -11.11 -14.14
N PRO A 168 15.86 -10.66 -14.45
CA PRO A 168 17.05 -10.94 -13.64
C PRO A 168 16.96 -10.42 -12.20
N ALA A 169 16.28 -9.29 -11.97
CA ALA A 169 16.09 -8.74 -10.63
C ALA A 169 15.19 -9.62 -9.75
N VAL A 170 14.15 -10.23 -10.33
CA VAL A 170 13.28 -11.18 -9.63
C VAL A 170 14.03 -12.47 -9.33
N ARG A 171 14.79 -12.98 -10.30
CA ARG A 171 15.65 -14.15 -10.10
C ARG A 171 16.65 -13.93 -8.98
N LYS A 172 17.25 -12.74 -8.93
CA LYS A 172 18.15 -12.35 -7.83
C LYS A 172 17.45 -12.40 -6.48
N ILE A 173 16.25 -11.85 -6.37
CA ILE A 173 15.46 -11.91 -5.13
C ILE A 173 15.08 -13.34 -4.76
N GLN A 174 14.63 -14.16 -5.71
CA GLN A 174 14.32 -15.57 -5.46
C GLN A 174 15.56 -16.34 -4.98
N ASN A 175 16.73 -16.10 -5.58
CA ASN A 175 18.00 -16.65 -5.11
C ASN A 175 18.36 -16.17 -3.69
N GLN A 176 18.08 -14.91 -3.37
CA GLN A 176 18.29 -14.39 -2.02
C GLN A 176 17.35 -15.06 -1.00
N LEU A 177 16.08 -15.23 -1.35
CA LEU A 177 15.08 -15.93 -0.53
C LEU A 177 15.49 -17.38 -0.30
N LEU A 178 15.88 -18.10 -1.36
CA LEU A 178 16.41 -19.46 -1.24
C LEU A 178 17.65 -19.52 -0.35
N ALA A 179 18.58 -18.56 -0.50
CA ALA A 179 19.80 -18.47 0.31
C ALA A 179 19.52 -18.23 1.80
N VAL A 180 18.45 -17.51 2.13
CA VAL A 180 17.97 -17.32 3.51
C VAL A 180 16.93 -18.37 3.91
N GLY A 181 16.89 -19.52 3.23
CA GLY A 181 16.12 -20.68 3.65
C GLY A 181 14.62 -20.64 3.37
N GLU A 182 14.14 -19.69 2.57
CA GLU A 182 12.76 -19.68 2.11
C GLU A 182 12.49 -20.74 1.05
N SER A 183 11.24 -21.20 0.99
CA SER A 183 10.83 -22.32 0.14
C SER A 183 10.19 -21.84 -1.18
N LEU A 184 10.71 -22.32 -2.31
CA LEU A 184 10.17 -22.13 -3.67
C LEU A 184 10.09 -23.49 -4.43
N PRO A 185 9.29 -24.46 -3.96
CA PRO A 185 9.33 -25.85 -4.43
C PRO A 185 8.88 -26.09 -5.88
N ARG A 186 8.00 -25.26 -6.45
CA ARG A 186 7.34 -25.51 -7.73
C ARG A 186 8.11 -24.94 -8.92
N PHE A 187 8.57 -23.70 -8.81
CA PHE A 187 9.23 -22.99 -9.91
C PHE A 187 10.65 -22.51 -9.55
N GLY A 188 11.03 -22.52 -8.27
CA GLY A 188 12.35 -22.07 -7.84
C GLY A 188 12.63 -20.62 -8.21
N ALA A 189 13.89 -20.32 -8.54
CA ALA A 189 14.30 -19.01 -9.03
C ALA A 189 14.13 -18.90 -10.56
N ASP A 190 12.91 -19.04 -11.05
CA ASP A 190 12.55 -18.97 -12.47
C ASP A 190 12.63 -17.55 -13.06
N GLY A 191 12.86 -16.55 -12.21
CA GLY A 191 12.84 -15.15 -12.55
C GLY A 191 11.43 -14.59 -12.65
N THR A 192 10.39 -15.32 -12.24
CA THR A 192 8.98 -14.90 -12.22
C THR A 192 8.45 -14.72 -10.80
N PHE A 193 8.05 -13.50 -10.43
CA PHE A 193 7.51 -13.17 -9.12
C PHE A 193 6.05 -13.62 -9.06
N GLY A 194 5.85 -14.92 -8.89
CA GLY A 194 4.55 -15.58 -8.80
C GLY A 194 4.02 -15.66 -7.36
N VAL A 195 2.91 -16.38 -7.19
CA VAL A 195 2.29 -16.65 -5.86
C VAL A 195 3.28 -17.33 -4.92
N GLU A 196 4.14 -18.19 -5.45
CA GLU A 196 5.18 -18.88 -4.69
C GLU A 196 6.24 -17.91 -4.13
N THR A 197 6.77 -17.03 -4.97
CA THR A 197 7.73 -16.01 -4.53
C THR A 197 7.11 -15.04 -3.53
N GLU A 198 5.85 -14.65 -3.73
CA GLU A 198 5.13 -13.81 -2.75
C GLU A 198 4.99 -14.51 -1.39
N ARG A 199 4.65 -15.80 -1.36
CA ARG A 199 4.57 -16.59 -0.11
C ARG A 199 5.91 -16.67 0.60
N ALA A 200 7.00 -16.91 -0.13
CA ALA A 200 8.35 -16.89 0.42
C ALA A 200 8.70 -15.53 1.03
N VAL A 201 8.34 -14.43 0.37
CA VAL A 201 8.56 -13.07 0.91
C VAL A 201 7.74 -12.83 2.17
N ARG A 202 6.46 -13.22 2.19
CA ARG A 202 5.63 -13.11 3.39
C ARG A 202 6.16 -13.96 4.53
N SER A 203 6.64 -15.17 4.26
CA SER A 203 7.22 -16.04 5.28
C SER A 203 8.49 -15.42 5.87
N PHE A 204 9.39 -14.92 5.01
CA PHE A 204 10.58 -14.19 5.45
C PHE A 204 10.23 -12.96 6.30
N GLN A 205 9.29 -12.13 5.83
CA GLN A 205 8.85 -10.94 6.56
C GLN A 205 8.30 -11.31 7.95
N THR A 206 7.50 -12.37 8.04
CA THR A 206 6.98 -12.89 9.31
C THR A 206 8.11 -13.35 10.24
N LYS A 207 9.08 -14.13 9.74
CA LYS A 207 10.23 -14.60 10.53
C LYS A 207 11.10 -13.45 11.05
N ARG A 208 11.15 -12.34 10.31
CA ARG A 208 11.93 -11.14 10.66
C ARG A 208 11.18 -10.11 11.49
N GLY A 209 9.89 -10.31 11.74
CA GLY A 209 9.08 -9.34 12.47
C GLY A 209 8.93 -7.99 11.76
N ILE A 210 9.13 -7.94 10.44
CA ILE A 210 8.90 -6.74 9.62
C ILE A 210 7.49 -6.77 9.01
N LYS A 211 7.07 -5.68 8.38
CA LYS A 211 5.74 -5.58 7.77
C LYS A 211 5.49 -6.72 6.77
N VAL A 212 4.44 -7.52 7.02
CA VAL A 212 4.08 -8.69 6.21
C VAL A 212 3.14 -8.32 5.07
N ASP A 213 3.67 -7.68 4.04
CA ASP A 213 2.89 -7.28 2.86
C ASP A 213 3.18 -8.10 1.59
N GLY A 214 4.13 -9.04 1.65
CA GLY A 214 4.56 -9.89 0.53
C GLY A 214 5.37 -9.14 -0.53
N ILE A 215 5.83 -7.93 -0.19
CA ILE A 215 6.54 -7.04 -1.09
C ILE A 215 8.00 -6.98 -0.67
N VAL A 216 8.91 -7.17 -1.62
CA VAL A 216 10.32 -6.90 -1.39
C VAL A 216 10.56 -5.39 -1.47
N GLY A 217 10.16 -4.68 -0.42
CA GLY A 217 10.34 -3.24 -0.22
C GLY A 217 11.73 -2.88 0.31
N PRO A 218 12.03 -1.60 0.58
CA PRO A 218 13.29 -1.19 1.20
C PRO A 218 13.60 -1.91 2.50
N GLU A 219 12.60 -2.09 3.37
CA GLU A 219 12.71 -2.81 4.65
C GLU A 219 13.07 -4.28 4.42
N THR A 220 12.30 -5.00 3.59
CA THR A 220 12.60 -6.40 3.24
C THR A 220 13.95 -6.55 2.53
N ARG A 221 14.36 -5.60 1.68
CA ARG A 221 15.68 -5.62 1.05
C ARG A 221 16.80 -5.39 2.05
N ALA A 222 16.61 -4.50 3.02
CA ALA A 222 17.58 -4.26 4.09
C ALA A 222 17.74 -5.51 4.95
N GLU A 223 16.65 -6.18 5.31
CA GLU A 223 16.68 -7.44 6.06
C GLU A 223 17.34 -8.57 5.27
N LEU A 224 16.96 -8.77 4.00
CA LEU A 224 17.66 -9.72 3.13
C LEU A 224 19.17 -9.40 3.10
N ALA A 225 19.53 -8.13 2.92
CA ALA A 225 20.94 -7.71 2.88
C ALA A 225 21.68 -7.84 4.22
N GLN A 226 20.99 -7.95 5.36
CA GLN A 226 21.60 -8.22 6.67
C GLN A 226 21.86 -9.73 6.88
N VAL A 227 20.99 -10.59 6.35
CA VAL A 227 21.07 -12.05 6.52
C VAL A 227 22.00 -12.69 5.49
N LEU A 228 22.05 -12.12 4.28
CA LEU A 228 22.86 -12.62 3.15
C LEU A 228 24.39 -12.51 3.26
N PRO A 229 25.03 -11.51 3.91
CA PRO A 229 26.48 -11.33 3.87
C PRO A 229 27.25 -12.48 4.49
N ILE A 230 26.59 -13.27 5.34
CA ILE A 230 27.20 -14.34 6.11
C ILE A 230 27.03 -15.72 5.40
N TYR A 231 26.02 -15.88 4.54
CA TYR A 231 25.82 -17.11 3.74
C TYR A 231 26.67 -17.09 2.45
N ARG A 232 27.99 -17.27 2.57
CA ARG A 232 28.89 -17.45 1.40
C ARG A 232 29.16 -18.92 1.03
N ARG A 233 28.80 -19.89 1.88
CA ARG A 233 29.14 -21.31 1.71
C ARG A 233 28.30 -22.23 2.60
N LEU A 234 28.20 -23.51 2.22
CA LEU A 234 27.66 -24.58 3.07
C LEU A 234 28.61 -24.87 4.21
N ILE A 235 28.22 -24.57 5.45
CA ILE A 235 29.02 -24.90 6.63
C ILE A 235 28.76 -26.35 6.99
N GLN A 236 29.78 -27.19 6.88
CA GLN A 236 29.69 -28.62 7.12
C GLN A 236 31.01 -29.16 7.65
N LEU A 237 31.00 -30.38 8.18
CA LEU A 237 32.23 -31.03 8.62
C LEU A 237 33.11 -31.34 7.40
N GLN A 238 34.31 -30.75 7.34
CA GLN A 238 35.31 -30.99 6.29
C GLN A 238 36.71 -31.12 6.88
N ARG A 239 37.67 -31.61 6.07
CA ARG A 239 39.09 -31.63 6.44
C ARG A 239 39.91 -30.87 5.39
N PRO A 240 40.69 -29.84 5.76
CA PRO A 240 40.77 -29.24 7.10
C PRO A 240 39.43 -28.63 7.56
N TYR A 241 39.22 -28.53 8.88
CA TYR A 241 37.97 -27.98 9.42
C TYR A 241 37.73 -26.57 8.93
N MET A 242 36.48 -26.28 8.57
CA MET A 242 36.07 -24.95 8.14
C MET A 242 36.26 -23.95 9.29
N ARG A 243 36.67 -22.73 8.96
CA ARG A 243 36.84 -21.63 9.92
C ARG A 243 36.17 -20.34 9.46
N GLY A 244 35.71 -19.49 10.37
CA GLY A 244 35.17 -18.17 10.02
C GLY A 244 34.19 -17.54 11.02
N GLN A 245 33.85 -16.27 10.79
CA GLN A 245 32.88 -15.53 11.60
C GLN A 245 31.45 -16.07 11.42
N ASP A 246 31.15 -16.63 10.25
CA ASP A 246 29.92 -17.37 9.94
C ASP A 246 29.72 -18.56 10.86
N ILE A 247 30.80 -19.31 11.10
CA ILE A 247 30.81 -20.45 12.03
C ILE A 247 30.65 -19.98 13.47
N ARG A 248 31.31 -18.89 13.87
CA ARG A 248 31.11 -18.30 15.19
C ARG A 248 29.65 -17.92 15.43
N ALA A 249 28.99 -17.30 14.43
CA ALA A 249 27.58 -16.96 14.53
C ALA A 249 26.73 -18.22 14.75
N VAL A 250 26.96 -19.29 13.96
CA VAL A 250 26.27 -20.59 14.14
C VAL A 250 26.51 -21.15 15.54
N GLN A 251 27.76 -21.15 16.01
CA GLN A 251 28.16 -21.68 17.31
C GLN A 251 27.41 -21.00 18.47
N ARG A 252 27.18 -19.68 18.37
CA ARG A 252 26.35 -18.93 19.33
C ARG A 252 24.90 -19.36 19.35
N VAL A 253 24.32 -19.60 18.17
CA VAL A 253 22.91 -20.04 18.06
C VAL A 253 22.73 -21.45 18.59
N VAL A 254 23.65 -22.36 18.29
CA VAL A 254 23.55 -23.77 18.72
C VAL A 254 24.16 -24.05 20.10
N GLY A 255 24.68 -23.02 20.78
CA GLY A 255 25.21 -23.13 22.15
C GLY A 255 26.47 -23.99 22.24
N THR A 256 27.46 -23.76 21.38
CA THR A 256 28.78 -24.43 21.44
C THR A 256 29.91 -23.43 21.66
N THR A 257 31.15 -23.93 21.80
CA THR A 257 32.34 -23.09 21.92
C THR A 257 32.51 -22.20 20.69
N ASP A 258 32.54 -20.88 20.89
CA ASP A 258 32.75 -19.84 19.87
C ASP A 258 34.20 -19.76 19.36
N ASP A 259 34.81 -20.90 19.01
CA ASP A 259 36.19 -20.99 18.52
C ASP A 259 36.32 -20.67 17.01
N SER A 260 35.20 -20.44 16.32
CA SER A 260 35.13 -20.22 14.88
C SER A 260 35.55 -21.42 14.03
N ILE A 261 35.56 -22.64 14.59
CA ILE A 261 35.97 -23.88 13.91
C ILE A 261 34.78 -24.85 13.83
N TYR A 262 34.39 -25.24 12.60
CA TYR A 262 33.30 -26.19 12.41
C TYR A 262 33.81 -27.63 12.46
N GLY A 263 33.89 -28.18 13.68
CA GLY A 263 34.30 -29.55 13.96
C GLY A 263 33.14 -30.49 14.36
N PRO A 264 33.45 -31.70 14.88
CA PRO A 264 32.44 -32.67 15.31
C PRO A 264 31.45 -32.12 16.37
N MET A 265 31.91 -31.26 17.28
CA MET A 265 31.04 -30.64 18.29
C MET A 265 29.98 -29.73 17.65
N SER A 266 30.39 -28.81 16.77
CA SER A 266 29.46 -27.95 16.03
C SER A 266 28.51 -28.76 15.15
N THR A 267 29.00 -29.83 14.51
CA THR A 267 28.18 -30.73 13.68
C THR A 267 27.07 -31.39 14.51
N ASN A 268 27.39 -31.91 15.69
CA ASN A 268 26.41 -32.53 16.59
C ASN A 268 25.40 -31.51 17.15
N ALA A 269 25.86 -30.30 17.47
CA ALA A 269 24.98 -29.24 17.94
C ALA A 269 24.01 -28.75 16.84
N VAL A 270 24.49 -28.64 15.61
CA VAL A 270 23.64 -28.31 14.45
C VAL A 270 22.61 -29.41 14.21
N ARG A 271 22.96 -30.70 14.34
CA ARG A 271 21.97 -31.79 14.24
C ARG A 271 20.87 -31.67 15.30
N ARG A 272 21.22 -31.39 16.57
CA ARG A 272 20.24 -31.16 17.64
C ARG A 272 19.33 -29.97 17.34
N TYR A 273 19.91 -28.88 16.84
CA TYR A 273 19.16 -27.71 16.43
C TYR A 273 18.19 -28.03 15.28
N GLN A 274 18.65 -28.76 14.26
CA GLN A 274 17.83 -29.18 13.13
C GLN A 274 16.67 -30.08 13.60
N GLU A 275 16.94 -31.02 14.51
CA GLU A 275 15.92 -31.89 15.12
C GLU A 275 14.84 -31.07 15.86
N GLN A 276 15.26 -30.15 16.74
CA GLN A 276 14.34 -29.30 17.51
C GLN A 276 13.46 -28.40 16.62
N ASN A 277 13.98 -28.00 15.46
CA ASN A 277 13.30 -27.06 14.55
C ASN A 277 12.69 -27.76 13.33
N GLN A 278 12.56 -29.10 13.36
CA GLN A 278 11.94 -29.89 12.30
C GLN A 278 12.57 -29.66 10.90
N LEU A 279 13.89 -29.52 10.87
CA LEU A 279 14.70 -29.38 9.66
C LEU A 279 15.37 -30.72 9.30
N THR A 280 15.94 -30.83 8.11
CA THR A 280 16.78 -31.98 7.73
C THR A 280 17.94 -32.14 8.71
N ILE A 281 18.05 -33.30 9.36
CA ILE A 281 19.03 -33.59 10.42
C ILE A 281 20.32 -34.13 9.81
N ASP A 282 21.10 -33.29 9.15
CA ASP A 282 22.35 -33.67 8.46
C ASP A 282 23.63 -33.11 9.13
N GLY A 283 23.49 -32.08 9.97
CA GLY A 283 24.62 -31.35 10.56
C GLY A 283 25.28 -30.37 9.60
N ILE A 284 24.60 -29.98 8.52
CA ILE A 284 25.04 -29.01 7.53
C ILE A 284 24.23 -27.72 7.72
N VAL A 285 24.91 -26.59 7.91
CA VAL A 285 24.24 -25.28 7.86
C VAL A 285 24.09 -24.87 6.40
N GLY A 286 23.09 -25.47 5.76
CA GLY A 286 22.61 -25.10 4.44
C GLY A 286 21.68 -23.88 4.48
N PRO A 287 21.09 -23.46 3.34
CA PRO A 287 20.23 -22.28 3.31
C PRO A 287 19.04 -22.38 4.26
N GLN A 288 18.42 -23.56 4.36
CA GLN A 288 17.28 -23.80 5.25
C GLN A 288 17.66 -23.65 6.73
N THR A 289 18.77 -24.27 7.14
CA THR A 289 19.27 -24.16 8.52
C THR A 289 19.75 -22.74 8.82
N TRP A 290 20.46 -22.10 7.89
CA TRP A 290 20.91 -20.71 8.01
C TRP A 290 19.73 -19.74 8.19
N GLY A 291 18.72 -19.88 7.33
CA GLY A 291 17.50 -19.07 7.34
C GLY A 291 16.62 -19.24 8.56
N HIS A 292 16.76 -20.37 9.26
CA HIS A 292 16.08 -20.59 10.53
C HIS A 292 16.87 -19.96 11.70
N MET A 293 18.21 -19.97 11.64
CA MET A 293 19.09 -19.44 12.70
C MET A 293 19.16 -17.92 12.73
N PHE A 294 19.21 -17.29 11.56
CA PHE A 294 19.41 -15.85 11.36
C PHE A 294 18.39 -15.32 10.43
#